data_AF-A0A3G8Y4W0-F1
#
_entry.id   AF-A0A3G8Y4W0-F1
#
_cell.length_a   1.000
_cell.length_b   1.000
_cell.length_c   1.000
_cell.angle_alpha   90.00
_cell.angle_beta   90.00
_cell.angle_gamma   90.00
#
_symmetry.space_group_name_H-M   'P 1'
#
loop_
_entity.id
_entity.type
_entity.pdbx_description
1 polymer ?
#
loop_
_entity_poly.entity_id
_entity_poly.type
_entity_poly.pdbx_seq_one_letter_code
_entity_poly.pdbx_strand_id
1 'polypeptide(L)'
;MNAKLVADEINYWSVLIYYNNKKNTVISSKTTVISESELSEKEKIIYNKLKDWRADKAREAQLPAYIIFHNTHLMSIARHKPCTLDDLENVNGIEKRKVEKFGIEILEVLENA
;
A
#
# COMPACT_ATOMS: atom_id res chain seq x y z
N MET A 1 30.57 -0.88 -57.36
CA MET A 1 31.57 -1.01 -56.29
C MET A 1 31.61 0.29 -55.51
N ASN A 2 31.82 0.19 -54.19
CA ASN A 2 32.14 1.23 -53.21
C ASN A 2 30.99 1.70 -52.29
N ALA A 3 30.73 0.92 -51.24
CA ALA A 3 30.27 1.47 -49.97
C ALA A 3 31.51 1.62 -49.07
N LYS A 4 31.84 2.87 -48.70
CA LYS A 4 32.93 3.22 -47.78
C LYS A 4 32.43 3.00 -46.35
N LEU A 5 33.19 2.28 -45.53
CA LEU A 5 32.96 2.19 -44.08
C LEU A 5 33.55 3.44 -43.41
N VAL A 6 32.72 4.18 -42.69
CA VAL A 6 33.13 5.29 -41.82
C VAL A 6 33.54 4.68 -40.48
N ALA A 7 34.82 4.82 -40.14
CA ALA A 7 35.37 4.41 -38.86
C ALA A 7 35.23 5.56 -37.87
N ASP A 8 34.24 5.48 -36.96
CA ASP A 8 34.35 5.92 -35.56
C ASP A 8 33.04 5.56 -34.84
N GLU A 9 32.89 4.32 -34.39
CA GLU A 9 31.71 3.92 -33.60
C GLU A 9 32.13 3.73 -32.13
N ILE A 10 31.80 4.75 -31.34
CA ILE A 10 31.94 4.79 -29.89
C ILE A 10 31.21 3.56 -29.31
N ASN A 11 31.96 2.69 -28.64
CA ASN A 11 31.43 1.50 -27.98
C ASN A 11 30.64 1.92 -26.71
N TYR A 12 29.32 2.03 -26.83
CA TYR A 12 28.43 2.15 -25.68
C TYR A 12 28.00 0.76 -25.19
N TRP A 13 28.09 0.52 -23.89
CA TRP A 13 27.42 -0.61 -23.26
C TRP A 13 26.05 -0.19 -22.77
N SER A 14 25.01 -0.67 -23.43
CA SER A 14 23.63 -0.58 -22.96
C SER A 14 23.39 -1.69 -21.94
N VAL A 15 23.18 -1.32 -20.68
CA VAL A 15 22.73 -2.24 -19.64
C VAL A 15 21.22 -2.13 -19.54
N LEU A 16 20.52 -3.19 -19.93
CA LEU A 16 19.08 -3.34 -19.68
C LEU A 16 18.87 -3.77 -18.22
N ILE A 17 18.43 -2.83 -17.39
CA ILE A 17 18.00 -3.15 -16.03
C ILE A 17 16.55 -3.63 -16.09
N TYR A 18 16.35 -4.94 -15.95
CA TYR A 18 15.02 -5.49 -15.68
C TYR A 18 14.69 -5.24 -14.21
N TYR A 19 13.91 -4.19 -13.94
CA TYR A 19 13.28 -4.03 -12.64
C TYR A 19 12.23 -5.14 -12.47
N ASN A 20 12.59 -6.21 -11.77
CA ASN A 20 11.65 -7.23 -11.36
C ASN A 20 10.75 -6.63 -10.28
N ASN A 21 9.68 -5.95 -10.72
CA ASN A 21 8.56 -5.61 -9.87
C ASN A 21 8.01 -6.94 -9.36
N LYS A 22 8.34 -7.32 -8.12
CA LYS A 22 7.67 -8.41 -7.42
C LYS A 22 6.19 -8.05 -7.35
N LYS A 23 5.45 -8.45 -8.38
CA LYS A 23 3.99 -8.50 -8.33
C LYS A 23 3.67 -9.49 -7.23
N ASN A 24 3.28 -8.97 -6.08
CA ASN A 24 2.63 -9.77 -5.05
C ASN A 24 1.19 -10.04 -5.53
N THR A 25 1.11 -10.87 -6.56
CA THR A 25 -0.06 -11.65 -6.95
C THR A 25 0.32 -13.07 -6.51
N VAL A 26 -0.40 -13.80 -5.66
CA VAL A 26 -1.84 -14.10 -5.73
C VAL A 26 -2.30 -14.78 -4.41
N ILE A 27 -3.63 -14.99 -4.31
CA ILE A 27 -4.44 -15.97 -3.53
C ILE A 27 -5.35 -15.24 -2.51
N SER A 28 -6.58 -14.84 -2.85
CA SER A 28 -7.79 -15.67 -3.11
C SER A 28 -8.18 -16.58 -1.94
N SER A 29 -9.02 -16.09 -1.04
CA SER A 29 -10.04 -16.89 -0.36
C SER A 29 -11.17 -15.99 0.15
N LYS A 30 -12.18 -15.80 -0.71
CA LYS A 30 -13.56 -15.43 -0.35
C LYS A 30 -13.72 -14.37 0.74
N THR A 31 -13.50 -13.11 0.42
CA THR A 31 -14.15 -12.01 1.14
C THR A 31 -14.57 -10.98 0.12
N THR A 32 -15.88 -10.80 0.08
CA THR A 32 -16.71 -9.86 -0.67
C THR A 32 -15.93 -8.60 -1.06
N VAL A 33 -16.07 -8.16 -2.32
CA VAL A 33 -15.67 -6.81 -2.74
C VAL A 33 -16.34 -5.83 -1.80
N ILE A 34 -15.63 -5.39 -0.77
CA ILE A 34 -16.19 -4.50 0.22
C ILE A 34 -16.27 -3.14 -0.45
N SER A 35 -17.48 -2.78 -0.85
CA SER A 35 -17.78 -1.50 -1.45
C SER A 35 -17.97 -0.49 -0.33
N GLU A 36 -17.40 0.71 -0.43
CA GLU A 36 -17.48 1.78 0.58
C GLU A 36 -18.92 2.07 1.06
N SER A 37 -19.89 1.74 0.21
CA SER A 37 -21.33 1.78 0.47
C SER A 37 -21.86 0.80 1.53
N GLU A 38 -21.15 -0.27 1.87
CA GLU A 38 -21.57 -1.28 2.86
C GLU A 38 -21.06 -0.99 4.29
N LEU A 39 -20.42 0.15 4.52
CA LEU A 39 -19.98 0.56 5.85
C LEU A 39 -21.13 1.22 6.63
N SER A 40 -21.28 0.86 7.90
CA SER A 40 -22.11 1.61 8.86
C SER A 40 -21.56 3.03 9.04
N GLU A 41 -22.39 4.00 9.44
CA GLU A 41 -21.96 5.37 9.74
C GLU A 41 -20.73 5.43 10.67
N LYS A 42 -20.66 4.56 11.69
CA LYS A 42 -19.49 4.50 12.59
C LYS A 42 -18.22 4.04 11.87
N GLU A 43 -18.35 3.07 10.98
CA GLU A 43 -17.21 2.55 10.21
C GLU A 43 -16.74 3.55 9.15
N LYS A 44 -17.67 4.32 8.55
CA LYS A 44 -17.34 5.42 7.64
C LYS A 44 -16.52 6.51 8.32
N ILE A 45 -16.87 6.87 9.57
CA ILE A 45 -16.10 7.85 10.35
C ILE A 45 -14.66 7.37 10.55
N ILE A 46 -14.48 6.12 11.00
CA ILE A 46 -13.16 5.51 11.18
C ILE A 46 -12.39 5.47 9.86
N TYR A 47 -13.04 5.01 8.78
CA TYR A 47 -12.42 4.92 7.46
C TYR A 47 -11.94 6.28 6.95
N ASN A 48 -12.73 7.35 7.14
CA ASN A 48 -12.32 8.70 6.76
C ASN A 48 -11.09 9.17 7.55
N LYS A 49 -11.06 8.96 8.87
CA LYS A 49 -9.88 9.32 9.68
C LYS A 49 -8.62 8.55 9.27
N LEU A 50 -8.77 7.25 8.98
CA LEU A 50 -7.67 6.43 8.46
C LEU A 50 -7.21 6.92 7.08
N LYS A 51 -8.12 7.40 6.23
CA LYS A 51 -7.80 7.96 4.92
C LYS A 51 -7.02 9.27 5.04
N ASP A 52 -7.41 10.14 5.97
CA ASP A 52 -6.72 11.39 6.26
C ASP A 52 -5.32 11.13 6.83
N TRP A 53 -5.21 10.26 7.85
CA TRP A 53 -3.92 9.81 8.38
C TRP A 53 -3.00 9.27 7.29
N ARG A 54 -3.53 8.42 6.40
CA ARG A 54 -2.76 7.87 5.28
C ARG A 54 -2.29 8.97 4.34
N ALA A 55 -3.10 9.98 4.07
CA ALA A 55 -2.72 11.10 3.21
C ALA A 55 -1.57 11.91 3.84
N ASP A 56 -1.61 12.13 5.15
CA ASP A 56 -0.53 12.78 5.87
C ASP A 56 0.76 11.96 5.86
N LYS A 57 0.70 10.67 6.15
CA LYS A 57 1.87 9.77 6.07
C LYS A 57 2.44 9.69 4.66
N ALA A 58 1.58 9.67 3.64
CA ALA A 58 1.99 9.68 2.25
C ALA A 58 2.75 10.96 1.89
N ARG A 59 2.25 12.12 2.37
CA ARG A 59 2.88 13.43 2.20
C ARG A 59 4.23 13.49 2.92
N GLU A 60 4.33 13.01 4.16
CA GLU A 60 5.59 12.90 4.91
C GLU A 60 6.62 12.02 4.20
N ALA A 61 6.18 10.87 3.68
CA ALA A 61 7.04 9.94 2.96
C ALA A 61 7.35 10.38 1.51
N GLN A 62 6.69 11.42 0.99
CA GLN A 62 6.71 11.81 -0.43
C GLN A 62 6.38 10.65 -1.37
N LEU A 63 5.48 9.76 -0.94
CA LEU A 63 5.06 8.59 -1.67
C LEU A 63 3.56 8.65 -1.95
N PRO A 64 3.07 8.06 -3.05
CA PRO A 64 1.64 7.88 -3.24
C PRO A 64 0.97 7.13 -2.08
N ALA A 65 -0.23 7.55 -1.67
CA ALA A 65 -0.93 7.02 -0.49
C ALA A 65 -1.19 5.51 -0.53
N TYR A 66 -1.42 4.95 -1.72
CA TYR A 66 -1.62 3.51 -1.89
C TYR A 66 -0.39 2.67 -1.50
N ILE A 67 0.82 3.25 -1.49
CA ILE A 67 2.06 2.57 -1.07
C ILE A 67 2.07 2.36 0.45
N ILE A 68 1.58 3.35 1.20
CA ILE A 68 1.46 3.28 2.66
C ILE A 68 0.45 2.18 3.00
N PHE A 69 -0.80 2.34 2.57
CA PHE A 69 -1.86 1.35 2.75
C PHE A 69 -2.86 1.36 1.59
N HIS A 70 -3.30 0.17 1.17
CA HIS A 70 -4.39 0.03 0.21
C HIS A 70 -5.74 0.31 0.87
N ASN A 71 -6.72 0.74 0.09
CA ASN A 71 -8.07 1.04 0.59
C ASN A 71 -8.71 -0.21 1.21
N THR A 72 -8.44 -1.40 0.66
CA THR A 72 -8.89 -2.69 1.20
C THR A 72 -8.45 -2.88 2.65
N HIS A 73 -7.21 -2.53 2.98
CA HIS A 73 -6.68 -2.66 4.34
C HIS A 73 -7.32 -1.65 5.28
N LEU A 74 -7.48 -0.38 4.87
CA LEU A 74 -8.15 0.63 5.68
C LEU A 74 -9.59 0.22 6.00
N MET A 75 -10.27 -0.37 5.04
CA MET A 75 -11.63 -0.86 5.19
C MET A 75 -11.72 -2.07 6.11
N SER A 76 -10.77 -3.00 5.99
CA SER A 76 -10.65 -4.13 6.93
C SER A 76 -10.40 -3.65 8.35
N ILE A 77 -9.53 -2.67 8.56
CA ILE A 77 -9.27 -2.06 9.87
C ILE A 77 -10.54 -1.38 10.41
N ALA A 78 -11.24 -0.60 9.59
CA ALA A 78 -12.46 0.08 9.99
C ALA A 78 -13.58 -0.88 10.43
N ARG A 79 -13.66 -2.07 9.81
CA ARG A 79 -14.60 -3.13 10.18
C ARG A 79 -14.18 -3.89 11.44
N HIS A 80 -12.90 -4.29 11.54
CA HIS A 80 -12.41 -5.09 12.65
C HIS A 80 -12.18 -4.27 13.93
N LYS A 81 -11.95 -2.96 13.81
CA LYS A 81 -11.69 -2.04 14.93
C LYS A 81 -10.67 -2.59 15.93
N PRO A 82 -9.46 -2.95 15.45
CA PRO A 82 -8.44 -3.51 16.32
C PRO A 82 -8.08 -2.53 17.43
N CYS A 83 -7.97 -3.03 18.66
CA CYS A 83 -7.60 -2.22 19.82
C CYS A 83 -6.15 -2.46 20.23
N THR A 84 -5.53 -3.51 19.70
CA THR A 84 -4.14 -3.88 19.99
C THR A 84 -3.34 -4.13 18.71
N LEU A 85 -2.00 -4.14 18.84
CA LEU A 85 -1.12 -4.49 17.72
C LEU A 85 -1.33 -5.95 17.26
N ASP A 86 -1.66 -6.85 18.18
CA ASP A 86 -1.96 -8.25 17.85
C ASP A 86 -3.25 -8.36 17.03
N ASP A 87 -4.29 -7.58 17.39
CA ASP A 87 -5.52 -7.50 16.60
C ASP A 87 -5.24 -6.98 15.19
N LEU A 88 -4.35 -5.99 15.05
CA LEU A 88 -3.89 -5.45 13.76
C LEU A 88 -3.12 -6.49 12.94
N GLU A 89 -2.29 -7.33 13.57
CA GLU A 89 -1.61 -8.44 12.90
C GLU A 89 -2.60 -9.52 12.44
N ASN A 90 -3.69 -9.72 13.19
CA ASN A 90 -4.76 -10.64 12.82
C ASN A 90 -5.65 -10.12 11.67
N VAL A 91 -5.56 -8.82 11.31
CA VAL A 91 -6.26 -8.29 10.13
C VAL A 91 -5.61 -8.83 8.86
N ASN A 92 -6.35 -9.71 8.17
CA ASN A 92 -5.88 -10.38 6.97
C ASN A 92 -5.40 -9.39 5.88
N GLY A 93 -4.21 -9.65 5.34
CA GLY A 93 -3.60 -8.88 4.25
C GLY A 93 -2.67 -7.75 4.67
N ILE A 94 -2.52 -7.48 5.97
CA ILE A 94 -1.52 -6.51 6.46
C ILE A 94 -0.20 -7.22 6.75
N GLU A 95 0.89 -6.70 6.18
CA GLU A 95 2.23 -7.21 6.46
C GLU A 95 2.65 -6.84 7.90
N LYS A 96 3.19 -7.80 8.65
CA LYS A 96 3.71 -7.60 10.02
C LYS A 96 4.64 -6.38 10.12
N ARG A 97 5.53 -6.20 9.14
CA ARG A 97 6.44 -5.04 9.07
C ARG A 97 5.70 -3.70 8.97
N LYS A 98 4.54 -3.65 8.31
CA LYS A 98 3.69 -2.45 8.27
C LYS A 98 3.00 -2.22 9.61
N VAL A 99 2.56 -3.27 10.30
CA VAL A 99 1.98 -3.17 11.65
C VAL A 99 3.03 -2.69 12.66
N GLU A 100 4.24 -3.23 12.63
CA GLU A 100 5.33 -2.78 13.52
C GLU A 100 5.68 -1.31 13.30
N LYS A 101 5.64 -0.83 12.05
CA LYS A 101 6.00 0.55 11.70
C LYS A 101 4.88 1.55 11.94
N PHE A 102 3.64 1.20 11.60
CA PHE A 102 2.51 2.13 11.56
C PHE A 102 1.37 1.77 12.52
N GLY A 103 1.42 0.60 13.14
CA GLY A 103 0.33 0.08 13.97
C GLY A 103 0.03 0.97 15.17
N ILE A 104 1.05 1.53 15.82
CA ILE A 104 0.87 2.47 16.93
C ILE A 104 0.07 3.70 16.48
N GLU A 105 0.46 4.29 15.35
CA GLU A 105 -0.24 5.45 14.80
C GLU A 105 -1.67 5.12 14.37
N ILE A 106 -1.89 3.93 13.80
CA ILE A 106 -3.23 3.47 13.42
C ILE A 106 -4.12 3.31 14.66
N LEU A 107 -3.59 2.73 15.74
CA LEU A 107 -4.32 2.60 17.01
C LEU A 107 -4.67 3.97 17.59
N GLU A 108 -3.75 4.93 17.53
CA GLU A 108 -4.02 6.31 17.96
C GLU A 108 -5.12 6.97 17.11
N VAL A 109 -5.12 6.75 15.80
CA VAL A 109 -6.20 7.24 14.92
C VAL A 109 -7.54 6.59 15.26
N LEU A 110 -7.54 5.30 15.62
CA LEU A 110 -8.74 4.56 16.02
C LEU A 110 -9.28 5.01 17.39
N GLU A 111 -8.40 5.31 18.34
CA GLU A 111 -8.79 5.85 19.64
C GLU A 111 -9.40 7.26 19.51
N ASN A 112 -8.83 8.07 18.61
CA ASN A 112 -9.34 9.39 18.30
C ASN A 112 -10.58 9.39 17.41
N ALA A 113 -11.07 8.21 16.95
CA ALA A 113 -12.11 8.09 15.94
C ALA A 113 -13.55 8.27 16.45
#